data_AF-A0A7Y3DI84-F1
#
_entry.id   AF-A0A7Y3DI84-F1
#
_cell.length_a   1.000
_cell.length_b   1.000
_cell.length_c   1.000
_cell.angle_alpha   90.00
_cell.angle_beta   90.00
_cell.angle_gamma   90.00
#
_symmetry.space_group_name_H-M   'P 1'
#
loop_
_entity.id
_entity.type
_entity.pdbx_description
1 polymer ?
#
loop_
_entity_poly.entity_id
_entity_poly.type
_entity_poly.pdbx_seq_one_letter_code
_entity_poly.pdbx_strand_id
1 'polypeptide(L)'
;MNQTRRAFVKASGLALVSMGLDPIFLTRAAYAARATARGSSAKTLICVFQRGAVDGLSMLVPYGDSAYYQLRDGTAIPRPGQEGGAIDLDGRFGLHPALEPLFPLYADGLLAPIHAVGSHDPTRSHFDGQDYMETGTPGLKATKDGWINRYLAHSREHTETPFTGVAIGQTMPRALQGARPVLAVNRLE
;
A
#
# COMPACT_ATOMS: atom_id res chain seq x y z
N MET A 1 50.99 21.25 -1.96
CA MET A 1 49.55 21.20 -2.32
C MET A 1 48.73 21.31 -1.05
N ASN A 2 48.01 22.42 -0.83
CA ASN A 2 47.17 22.58 0.34
C ASN A 2 45.93 21.70 0.21
N GLN A 3 45.99 20.51 0.80
CA GLN A 3 44.84 19.62 0.97
C GLN A 3 43.80 20.34 1.84
N THR A 4 42.72 20.79 1.21
CA THR A 4 41.60 21.36 1.96
C THR A 4 40.83 20.23 2.65
N ARG A 5 40.27 20.51 3.83
CA ARG A 5 39.41 19.55 4.55
C ARG A 5 38.31 18.95 3.65
N ARG A 6 37.78 19.77 2.73
CA ARG A 6 36.80 19.36 1.73
C ARG A 6 37.36 18.34 0.72
N ALA A 7 38.60 18.51 0.26
CA ALA A 7 39.26 17.58 -0.65
C ALA A 7 39.54 16.23 0.02
N PHE A 8 40.01 16.25 1.27
CA PHE A 8 40.25 15.05 2.06
C PHE A 8 38.95 14.24 2.26
N VAL A 9 37.87 14.87 2.73
CA VAL A 9 36.58 14.20 2.95
C VAL A 9 36.00 13.60 1.66
N LYS A 10 36.12 14.30 0.52
CA LYS A 10 35.66 13.77 -0.78
C LYS A 10 36.48 12.55 -1.23
N ALA A 11 37.81 12.61 -1.10
CA ALA A 11 38.69 11.52 -1.51
C ALA A 11 38.48 10.27 -0.63
N SER A 12 38.37 10.45 0.69
CA SER A 12 38.10 9.34 1.63
C SER A 12 36.71 8.73 1.42
N GLY A 13 35.69 9.55 1.12
CA GLY A 13 34.35 9.07 0.80
C GLY A 13 34.31 8.21 -0.47
N LEU A 14 35.02 8.63 -1.54
CA LEU A 14 35.14 7.81 -2.76
C LEU A 14 35.84 6.47 -2.50
N ALA A 15 36.90 6.47 -1.70
CA ALA A 15 37.68 5.27 -1.38
C ALA A 15 36.83 4.19 -0.68
N LEU A 16 35.99 4.60 0.28
CA LEU A 16 35.08 3.69 1.00
C LEU A 16 34.03 3.05 0.06
N VAL A 17 33.48 3.84 -0.87
CA VAL A 17 32.51 3.35 -1.88
C VAL A 17 33.19 2.35 -2.82
N SER A 18 34.41 2.64 -3.30
CA SER A 18 35.15 1.73 -4.18
C SER A 18 35.56 0.41 -3.51
N MET A 19 35.62 0.38 -2.17
CA MET A 19 35.93 -0.83 -1.39
C MET A 19 34.68 -1.63 -0.98
N GLY A 20 33.47 -1.20 -1.37
CA GLY A 20 32.23 -1.88 -0.99
C GLY A 20 31.93 -1.81 0.51
N LEU A 21 32.58 -0.88 1.23
CA LEU A 21 32.31 -0.57 2.63
C LEU A 21 31.40 0.64 2.66
N ASP A 22 30.19 0.50 2.15
CA ASP A 22 29.18 1.55 2.15
C ASP A 22 28.55 1.67 3.55
N PRO A 23 28.95 2.67 4.34
CA PRO A 23 28.35 2.84 5.65
C PRO A 23 26.88 3.21 5.42
N ILE A 24 25.97 2.52 6.11
CA ILE A 24 24.52 2.69 5.93
C ILE A 24 24.06 4.16 6.04
N PHE A 25 24.80 5.00 6.76
CA PHE A 25 24.54 6.43 6.85
C PHE A 25 24.79 7.20 5.54
N LEU A 26 25.78 6.82 4.71
CA LEU A 26 26.02 7.43 3.40
C LEU A 26 24.92 7.08 2.42
N THR A 27 24.47 5.82 2.44
CA THR A 27 23.33 5.35 1.63
C THR A 27 22.05 6.09 2.04
N ARG A 28 21.75 6.19 3.34
CA ARG A 28 20.62 6.96 3.86
C ARG A 28 20.71 8.45 3.52
N ALA A 29 21.90 9.05 3.62
CA ALA A 29 22.12 10.45 3.26
C ALA A 29 21.95 10.69 1.75
N ALA A 30 22.40 9.78 0.89
CA ALA A 30 22.20 9.85 -0.55
C ALA A 30 20.72 9.71 -0.93
N TYR A 31 19.98 8.80 -0.27
CA TYR A 31 18.53 8.69 -0.46
C TYR A 31 17.78 9.92 0.05
N ALA A 32 18.16 10.48 1.21
CA ALA A 32 17.57 11.71 1.75
C ALA A 32 17.89 12.95 0.89
N ALA A 33 19.11 13.05 0.35
CA ALA A 33 19.51 14.10 -0.59
C ALA A 33 18.76 13.99 -1.92
N ARG A 34 18.48 12.77 -2.40
CA ARG A 34 17.69 12.53 -3.61
C ARG A 34 16.20 12.82 -3.40
N ALA A 35 15.68 12.54 -2.21
CA ALA A 35 14.30 12.87 -1.81
C ALA A 35 14.08 14.39 -1.69
N THR A 36 15.10 15.16 -1.28
CA THR A 36 15.05 16.63 -1.21
C THR A 36 15.27 17.30 -2.57
N ALA A 37 16.05 16.70 -3.48
CA ALA A 37 16.26 17.21 -4.84
C ALA A 37 15.04 17.02 -5.77
N ARG A 38 14.24 15.96 -5.56
CA ARG A 38 12.94 15.75 -6.23
C ARG A 38 11.84 16.44 -5.42
N GLY A 39 11.84 17.78 -5.38
CA GLY A 39 10.90 18.56 -4.56
C GLY A 39 9.47 18.00 -4.61
N SER A 40 8.88 17.72 -3.44
CA SER A 40 7.48 17.29 -3.16
C SER A 40 6.73 16.33 -4.12
N SER A 41 7.37 15.75 -5.14
CA SER A 41 6.69 15.27 -6.36
C SER A 41 6.70 13.75 -6.52
N ALA A 42 7.59 13.00 -5.85
CA ALA A 42 7.57 11.54 -5.90
C ALA A 42 6.58 10.99 -4.85
N LYS A 43 5.34 10.70 -5.27
CA LYS A 43 4.37 10.01 -4.43
C LYS A 43 4.60 8.50 -4.51
N THR A 44 4.65 7.83 -3.36
CA THR A 44 4.72 6.37 -3.28
C THR A 44 3.32 5.81 -3.07
N LEU A 45 2.88 4.91 -3.94
CA LEU A 45 1.66 4.13 -3.73
C LEU A 45 1.99 2.91 -2.88
N ILE A 46 1.31 2.76 -1.75
CA ILE A 46 1.33 1.54 -0.94
C ILE A 46 0.00 0.82 -1.17
N CYS A 47 0.06 -0.35 -1.79
CA CYS A 47 -1.11 -1.20 -2.00
C CYS A 47 -1.08 -2.36 -1.01
N VAL A 48 -2.05 -2.39 -0.09
CA VAL A 48 -2.22 -3.49 0.87
C VAL A 48 -3.44 -4.31 0.44
N PHE A 49 -3.21 -5.56 0.04
CA PHE A 49 -4.30 -6.46 -0.33
C PHE A 49 -4.62 -7.43 0.82
N GLN A 50 -5.78 -7.25 1.44
CA GLN A 50 -6.27 -8.06 2.55
C GLN A 50 -6.84 -9.40 2.03
N ARG A 51 -5.95 -10.37 1.80
CA ARG A 51 -6.34 -11.73 1.39
C ARG A 51 -7.10 -12.44 2.51
N GLY A 52 -8.04 -13.31 2.14
CA GLY A 52 -8.85 -14.07 3.11
C GLY A 52 -10.25 -13.51 3.35
N ALA A 53 -10.79 -12.74 2.39
CA ALA A 53 -12.17 -12.24 2.40
C ALA A 53 -12.49 -11.30 3.57
N VAL A 54 -11.80 -10.15 3.58
CA VAL A 54 -12.10 -9.09 4.54
C VAL A 54 -13.57 -8.64 4.43
N ASP A 55 -14.26 -8.57 5.57
CA ASP A 55 -15.65 -8.13 5.62
C ASP A 55 -15.72 -6.60 5.69
N GLY A 56 -15.95 -5.97 4.54
CA GLY A 56 -16.04 -4.51 4.43
C GLY A 56 -17.15 -3.90 5.28
N LEU A 57 -18.26 -4.63 5.52
CA LEU A 57 -19.38 -4.16 6.35
C LEU A 57 -19.08 -4.24 7.85
N SER A 58 -18.05 -4.99 8.24
CA SER A 58 -17.52 -4.98 9.59
C SER A 58 -16.42 -3.93 9.77
N MET A 59 -15.61 -3.66 8.73
CA MET A 59 -14.59 -2.60 8.77
C MET A 59 -15.20 -1.19 8.78
N LEU A 60 -16.17 -0.96 7.91
CA LEU A 60 -16.89 0.30 7.76
C LEU A 60 -18.39 0.03 7.97
N VAL A 61 -18.80 0.14 9.22
CA VAL A 61 -20.10 -0.23 9.76
C VAL A 61 -21.15 0.82 9.37
N PRO A 62 -22.16 0.52 8.53
CA PRO A 62 -23.26 1.43 8.24
C PRO A 62 -24.28 1.45 9.39
N TYR A 63 -23.85 1.84 10.60
CA TYR A 63 -24.68 1.74 11.80
C TYR A 63 -25.95 2.60 11.72
N GLY A 64 -25.98 3.64 10.89
CA GLY A 64 -27.17 4.45 10.65
C GLY A 64 -28.30 3.69 9.95
N ASP A 65 -28.01 2.54 9.32
CA ASP A 65 -28.99 1.72 8.61
C ASP A 65 -29.53 0.59 9.50
N SER A 66 -30.84 0.56 9.73
CA SER A 66 -31.46 -0.53 10.49
C SER A 66 -31.37 -1.88 9.79
N ALA A 67 -31.31 -1.91 8.45
CA ALA A 67 -31.21 -3.15 7.69
C ALA A 67 -29.88 -3.87 7.96
N TYR A 68 -28.80 -3.14 8.28
CA TYR A 68 -27.52 -3.73 8.69
C TYR A 68 -27.70 -4.68 9.89
N TYR A 69 -28.41 -4.23 10.93
CA TYR A 69 -28.65 -5.02 12.14
C TYR A 69 -29.62 -6.17 11.91
N GLN A 70 -30.61 -6.00 11.03
CA GLN A 70 -31.58 -7.04 10.70
C GLN A 70 -30.96 -8.17 9.86
N LEU A 71 -30.04 -7.83 8.95
CA LEU A 71 -29.43 -8.78 8.01
C LEU A 71 -28.17 -9.45 8.55
N ARG A 72 -27.62 -8.96 9.66
CA ARG A 72 -26.34 -9.43 10.22
C ARG A 72 -26.48 -9.90 11.66
N ASP A 73 -27.51 -10.71 11.91
CA ASP A 73 -27.71 -11.31 13.21
C ASP A 73 -26.44 -12.06 13.68
N GLY A 74 -26.07 -11.87 14.94
CA GLY A 74 -24.87 -12.43 15.56
C GLY A 74 -23.50 -11.87 15.09
N THR A 75 -23.44 -11.05 14.03
CA THR A 75 -22.17 -10.49 13.49
C THR A 75 -22.18 -8.99 13.28
N ALA A 76 -23.30 -8.32 13.58
CA ALA A 76 -23.41 -6.87 13.52
C ALA A 76 -22.54 -6.22 14.61
N ILE A 77 -21.78 -5.19 14.22
CA ILE A 77 -21.04 -4.37 15.18
C ILE A 77 -22.03 -3.44 15.91
N PRO A 78 -21.99 -3.37 17.26
CA PRO A 78 -22.88 -2.52 18.04
C PRO A 78 -22.80 -1.04 17.63
N ARG A 79 -23.85 -0.28 17.94
CA ARG A 79 -23.89 1.16 17.62
C ARG A 79 -22.83 1.94 18.42
N PRO A 80 -22.38 3.12 17.93
CA PRO A 80 -21.49 3.98 18.72
C PRO A 80 -22.04 4.25 20.13
N GLY A 81 -21.15 4.27 21.12
CA GLY A 81 -21.48 4.45 22.54
C GLY A 81 -21.92 3.17 23.27
N GLN A 82 -22.01 2.04 22.58
CA GLN A 82 -22.21 0.72 23.21
C GLN A 82 -20.86 0.02 23.45
N GLU A 83 -20.83 -0.97 24.34
CA GLU A 83 -19.65 -1.80 24.56
C GLU A 83 -19.26 -2.52 23.26
N GLY A 84 -18.00 -2.37 22.83
CA GLY A 84 -17.52 -2.89 21.54
C GLY A 84 -18.18 -2.25 20.32
N GLY A 85 -18.84 -1.10 20.46
CA GLY A 85 -19.54 -0.42 19.38
C GLY A 85 -18.63 0.30 18.40
N ALA A 86 -19.14 0.49 17.18
CA ALA A 86 -18.41 1.18 16.11
C ALA A 86 -17.98 2.60 16.53
N ILE A 87 -16.85 3.05 16.00
CA ILE A 87 -16.34 4.41 16.18
C ILE A 87 -17.01 5.29 15.15
N ASP A 88 -17.83 6.24 15.58
CA ASP A 88 -18.57 7.11 14.67
C ASP A 88 -17.63 7.94 13.77
N LEU A 89 -17.90 7.94 12.46
CA LEU A 89 -17.21 8.77 11.48
C LEU A 89 -18.02 10.03 11.12
N ASP A 90 -19.30 9.87 10.82
CA ASP A 90 -20.12 10.92 10.17
C ASP A 90 -21.61 10.94 10.57
N GLY A 91 -21.99 10.23 11.63
CA GLY A 91 -23.41 10.10 12.02
C GLY A 91 -24.16 8.97 11.29
N ARG A 92 -23.50 8.27 10.34
CA ARG A 92 -24.11 7.18 9.56
C ARG A 92 -23.22 5.94 9.42
N PHE A 93 -21.92 6.14 9.24
CA PHE A 93 -20.90 5.10 9.18
C PHE A 93 -19.96 5.18 10.37
N GLY A 94 -19.43 4.02 10.77
CA GLY A 94 -18.43 3.92 11.81
C GLY A 94 -17.31 2.96 11.45
N LEU A 95 -16.14 3.11 12.07
CA LEU A 95 -15.07 2.12 11.99
C LEU A 95 -15.30 1.00 13.00
N HIS A 96 -14.87 -0.20 12.65
CA HIS A 96 -14.71 -1.27 13.64
C HIS A 96 -13.83 -0.79 14.82
N PRO A 97 -14.13 -1.15 16.09
CA PRO A 97 -13.29 -0.77 17.23
C PRO A 97 -11.80 -1.13 17.06
N ALA A 98 -11.50 -2.32 16.53
CA ALA A 98 -10.14 -2.74 16.24
C ALA A 98 -9.40 -1.88 15.18
N LEU A 99 -10.10 -1.00 14.47
CA LEU A 99 -9.55 -0.02 13.53
C LEU A 99 -9.42 1.38 14.15
N GLU A 100 -9.58 1.53 15.47
CA GLU A 100 -9.34 2.78 16.20
C GLU A 100 -8.03 3.49 15.82
N PRO A 101 -6.88 2.79 15.61
CA PRO A 101 -5.65 3.47 15.20
C PRO A 101 -5.73 4.23 13.88
N LEU A 102 -6.75 3.95 13.04
CA LEU A 102 -6.98 4.65 11.77
C LEU A 102 -7.86 5.90 11.93
N PHE A 103 -8.61 6.02 13.03
CA PHE A 103 -9.53 7.14 13.25
C PHE A 103 -8.86 8.52 13.20
N PRO A 104 -7.66 8.74 13.79
CA PRO A 104 -6.98 10.03 13.65
C PRO A 104 -6.74 10.45 12.20
N LEU A 105 -6.40 9.49 11.32
CA LEU A 105 -6.20 9.77 9.89
C LEU A 105 -7.50 10.22 9.22
N TYR A 106 -8.64 9.67 9.63
CA TYR A 106 -9.94 10.11 9.13
C TYR A 106 -10.27 11.52 9.62
N ALA A 107 -10.11 11.77 10.93
CA ALA A 107 -10.35 13.07 11.53
C ALA A 107 -9.51 14.19 10.90
N ASP A 108 -8.27 13.87 10.51
CA ASP A 108 -7.35 14.79 9.83
C ASP A 108 -7.60 14.91 8.31
N GLY A 109 -8.58 14.20 7.75
CA GLY A 109 -8.88 14.20 6.31
C GLY A 109 -7.83 13.47 5.45
N LEU A 110 -7.01 12.61 6.06
CA LEU A 110 -5.96 11.81 5.42
C LEU A 110 -6.41 10.39 5.04
N LEU A 111 -7.56 9.94 5.56
CA LEU A 111 -8.19 8.66 5.24
C LEU A 111 -9.59 8.89 4.68
N ALA A 112 -9.88 8.28 3.53
CA ALA A 112 -11.20 8.28 2.91
C ALA A 112 -11.66 6.84 2.64
N PRO A 113 -12.60 6.30 3.43
CA PRO A 113 -13.26 5.04 3.11
C PRO A 113 -14.16 5.21 1.87
N ILE A 114 -14.06 4.27 0.92
CA ILE A 114 -14.94 4.23 -0.25
C ILE A 114 -15.77 2.95 -0.16
N HIS A 115 -17.09 3.12 -0.01
CA HIS A 115 -18.04 2.01 0.07
C HIS A 115 -18.78 1.82 -1.25
N ALA A 116 -19.62 0.78 -1.34
CA ALA A 116 -20.41 0.45 -2.53
C ALA A 116 -19.54 0.28 -3.81
N VAL A 117 -18.31 -0.19 -3.62
CA VAL A 117 -17.38 -0.55 -4.70
C VAL A 117 -17.15 -2.07 -4.68
N GLY A 118 -17.01 -2.65 -5.87
CA GLY A 118 -16.82 -4.09 -6.01
C GLY A 118 -16.61 -4.50 -7.46
N SER A 119 -16.33 -5.79 -7.65
CA SER A 119 -16.25 -6.40 -8.97
C SER A 119 -17.64 -6.51 -9.60
N HIS A 120 -17.76 -6.23 -10.90
CA HIS A 120 -18.97 -6.50 -11.67
C HIS A 120 -19.10 -8.00 -12.05
N ASP A 121 -18.04 -8.78 -11.86
CA ASP A 121 -18.04 -10.21 -12.13
C ASP A 121 -18.76 -10.98 -11.01
N PRO A 122 -19.72 -11.88 -11.33
CA PRO A 122 -20.56 -12.55 -10.34
C PRO A 122 -19.93 -13.83 -9.75
N THR A 123 -18.63 -14.08 -9.97
CA THR A 123 -17.98 -15.29 -9.47
C THR A 123 -18.10 -15.42 -7.95
N ARG A 124 -18.34 -16.65 -7.50
CA ARG A 124 -18.32 -17.04 -6.08
C ARG A 124 -17.03 -17.74 -5.67
N SER A 125 -16.08 -17.87 -6.59
CA SER A 125 -14.77 -18.47 -6.32
C SER A 125 -13.85 -17.42 -5.70
N HIS A 126 -13.38 -17.66 -4.47
CA HIS A 126 -12.38 -16.81 -3.84
C HIS A 126 -11.07 -16.75 -4.63
N PHE A 127 -10.71 -17.81 -5.35
CA PHE A 127 -9.51 -17.84 -6.19
C PHE A 127 -9.66 -16.91 -7.39
N ASP A 128 -10.80 -17.00 -8.09
CA ASP A 128 -11.08 -16.17 -9.26
C ASP A 128 -11.24 -14.70 -8.85
N GLY A 129 -11.98 -14.41 -7.77
CA GLY A 129 -12.17 -13.05 -7.29
C GLY A 129 -10.87 -12.36 -6.88
N GLN A 130 -9.95 -13.09 -6.23
CA GLN A 130 -8.61 -12.57 -5.91
C GLN A 130 -7.79 -12.33 -7.17
N ASP A 131 -7.76 -13.29 -8.10
CA ASP A 131 -7.02 -13.10 -9.35
C ASP A 131 -7.56 -11.92 -10.16
N TYR A 132 -8.88 -11.71 -10.21
CA TYR A 132 -9.49 -10.56 -10.88
C TYR A 132 -9.15 -9.22 -10.21
N MET A 133 -9.13 -9.16 -8.88
CA MET A 133 -8.70 -7.95 -8.16
C MET A 133 -7.21 -7.64 -8.40
N GLU A 134 -6.37 -8.67 -8.47
CA GLU A 134 -4.92 -8.51 -8.67
C GLU A 134 -4.55 -8.26 -10.15
N THR A 135 -5.30 -8.81 -11.10
CA THR A 135 -5.10 -8.57 -12.53
C THR A 135 -5.81 -7.31 -13.01
N GLY A 136 -6.86 -6.84 -12.33
CA GLY A 136 -7.68 -5.71 -12.74
C GLY A 136 -8.53 -5.97 -13.99
N THR A 137 -8.84 -7.24 -14.30
CA THR A 137 -9.64 -7.63 -15.46
C THR A 137 -10.70 -8.68 -15.08
N PRO A 138 -11.79 -8.27 -14.40
CA PRO A 138 -12.81 -9.20 -13.95
C PRO A 138 -13.43 -10.00 -15.11
N GLY A 139 -13.57 -11.31 -14.92
CA GLY A 139 -14.11 -12.22 -15.93
C GLY A 139 -13.12 -12.68 -17.01
N LEU A 140 -11.89 -12.13 -17.05
CA LEU A 140 -10.87 -12.50 -18.03
C LEU A 140 -9.69 -13.22 -17.38
N LYS A 141 -9.76 -14.56 -17.31
CA LYS A 141 -8.69 -15.42 -16.75
C LYS A 141 -7.41 -15.47 -17.59
N ALA A 142 -7.48 -15.04 -18.86
CA ALA A 142 -6.35 -15.08 -19.78
C ALA A 142 -5.35 -13.94 -19.56
N THR A 143 -5.67 -12.95 -18.73
CA THR A 143 -4.77 -11.85 -18.40
C THR A 143 -3.52 -12.38 -17.71
N LYS A 144 -2.35 -12.11 -18.29
CA LYS A 144 -1.09 -12.74 -17.86
C LYS A 144 -0.36 -11.95 -16.77
N ASP A 145 -0.63 -10.66 -16.66
CA ASP A 145 0.07 -9.72 -15.79
C ASP A 145 -0.86 -9.04 -14.79
N GLY A 146 -0.27 -8.51 -13.73
CA GLY A 146 -0.96 -7.75 -12.71
C GLY A 146 -1.14 -6.29 -13.10
N TRP A 147 -2.19 -5.65 -12.58
CA TRP A 147 -2.49 -4.26 -12.95
C TRP A 147 -1.41 -3.28 -12.48
N ILE A 148 -0.74 -3.54 -11.35
CA ILE A 148 0.36 -2.70 -10.88
C ILE A 148 1.58 -2.87 -11.80
N ASN A 149 1.92 -4.09 -12.22
CA ASN A 149 3.03 -4.29 -13.18
C ASN A 149 2.77 -3.56 -14.50
N ARG A 150 1.51 -3.59 -15.00
CA ARG A 150 1.11 -2.80 -16.17
C ARG A 150 1.22 -1.29 -15.93
N TYR A 151 0.82 -0.81 -14.75
CA TYR A 151 1.01 0.60 -14.37
C TYR A 151 2.47 1.02 -14.40
N LEU A 152 3.38 0.20 -13.85
CA LEU A 152 4.82 0.44 -13.90
C LEU A 152 5.36 0.53 -15.33
N ALA A 153 4.71 -0.14 -16.29
CA ALA A 153 5.09 -0.07 -17.69
C ALA A 153 4.67 1.21 -18.41
N HIS A 154 3.64 1.89 -17.90
CA HIS A 154 3.06 3.09 -18.51
C HIS A 154 3.71 4.38 -18.02
N SER A 155 4.17 4.42 -16.76
CA SER A 155 4.68 5.64 -16.16
C SER A 155 6.11 5.95 -16.59
N ARG A 156 6.26 7.00 -17.42
CA ARG A 156 7.55 7.59 -17.83
C ARG A 156 8.35 8.14 -16.65
N GLU A 157 7.70 8.37 -15.50
CA GLU A 157 8.35 8.87 -14.28
C GLU A 157 9.21 7.78 -13.61
N HIS A 158 8.99 6.51 -13.94
CA HIS A 158 9.71 5.38 -13.36
C HIS A 158 10.96 4.99 -14.14
N THR A 159 11.21 5.58 -15.31
CA THR A 159 12.36 5.26 -16.18
C THR A 159 13.73 5.62 -15.58
N GLU A 160 13.77 6.39 -14.48
CA GLU A 160 15.01 6.88 -13.86
C GLU A 160 15.49 6.07 -12.65
N THR A 161 14.81 4.97 -12.28
CA THR A 161 15.17 4.16 -11.11
C THR A 161 15.04 2.67 -11.42
N PRO A 162 16.01 1.83 -11.03
CA PRO A 162 15.89 0.38 -11.12
C PRO A 162 14.85 -0.17 -10.11
N PHE A 163 14.46 0.63 -9.12
CA PHE A 163 13.46 0.29 -8.10
C PHE A 163 12.11 0.94 -8.44
N THR A 164 11.39 0.38 -9.42
CA THR A 164 10.07 0.88 -9.84
C THR A 164 8.93 0.25 -9.06
N GLY A 165 9.13 -0.97 -8.54
CA GLY A 165 8.16 -1.67 -7.71
C GLY A 165 8.84 -2.53 -6.65
N VAL A 166 8.22 -2.61 -5.48
CA VAL A 166 8.67 -3.45 -4.36
C VAL A 166 7.48 -4.29 -3.88
N ALA A 167 7.68 -5.59 -3.79
CA ALA A 167 6.79 -6.53 -3.13
C ALA A 167 7.35 -6.89 -1.76
N ILE A 168 6.50 -6.84 -0.73
CA ILE A 168 6.84 -7.31 0.62
C ILE A 168 6.01 -8.55 0.91
N GLY A 169 6.67 -9.69 1.09
CA GLY A 169 6.02 -10.98 1.37
C GLY A 169 6.79 -12.16 0.80
N GLN A 170 6.36 -13.37 1.17
CA GLN A 170 7.03 -14.63 0.78
C GLN A 170 6.88 -14.96 -0.71
N THR A 171 5.80 -14.49 -1.34
CA THR A 171 5.51 -14.71 -2.75
C THR A 171 5.25 -13.38 -3.44
N MET A 172 5.63 -13.28 -4.71
CA MET A 172 5.36 -12.07 -5.49
C MET A 172 3.85 -11.96 -5.73
N PRO A 173 3.19 -10.88 -5.27
CA PRO A 173 1.77 -10.65 -5.50
C PRO A 173 1.44 -10.69 -6.99
N ARG A 174 0.30 -11.27 -7.35
CA ARG A 174 -0.16 -11.36 -8.73
C ARG A 174 -0.26 -9.97 -9.36
N ALA A 175 -0.64 -8.95 -8.58
CA ALA A 175 -0.72 -7.57 -9.02
C ALA A 175 0.61 -6.98 -9.53
N LEU A 176 1.74 -7.53 -9.09
CA LEU A 176 3.09 -7.09 -9.47
C LEU A 176 3.77 -8.03 -10.48
N GLN A 177 3.15 -9.15 -10.87
CA GLN A 177 3.72 -10.05 -11.89
C GLN A 177 3.59 -9.46 -13.29
N GLY A 178 4.62 -9.58 -14.12
CA GLY A 178 4.61 -9.13 -15.51
C GLY A 178 6.01 -8.84 -16.04
N ALA A 179 6.08 -8.10 -17.15
CA ALA A 179 7.34 -7.82 -17.85
C ALA A 179 8.24 -6.81 -17.13
N ARG A 180 7.70 -6.00 -16.20
CA ARG A 180 8.51 -5.03 -15.46
C ARG A 180 9.19 -5.66 -14.25
N PRO A 181 10.49 -5.38 -14.04
CA PRO A 181 11.22 -5.90 -12.89
C PRO A 181 10.64 -5.31 -11.60
N VAL A 182 10.45 -6.18 -10.61
CA VAL A 182 9.97 -5.84 -9.26
C VAL A 182 10.90 -6.52 -8.26
N LEU A 183 11.32 -5.77 -7.24
CA LEU A 183 12.09 -6.36 -6.14
C LEU A 183 11.13 -7.04 -5.16
N ALA A 184 11.37 -8.31 -4.84
CA ALA A 184 10.68 -8.98 -3.74
C ALA A 184 11.59 -9.06 -2.52
N VAL A 185 11.07 -8.63 -1.37
CA VAL A 185 11.72 -8.76 -0.06
C VAL A 185 10.76 -9.41 0.92
N ASN A 186 11.28 -10.23 1.83
CA ASN A 186 10.44 -10.90 2.83
C ASN A 186 10.07 -9.97 4.00
N ARG A 187 10.90 -8.96 4.27
CA ARG A 187 10.76 -7.97 5.35
C ARG A 187 11.60 -6.73 5.02
N LEU A 188 11.35 -5.63 5.72
CA LEU A 188 12.07 -4.36 5.57
C LEU A 188 13.30 -4.24 6.48
N GLU A 189 13.56 -5.26 7.30
CA GLU A 189 14.66 -5.34 8.29
C GLU A 189 15.74 -6.36 7.90
#